data_AF-A8WKE1-F1
#
_entry.id   AF-A8WKE1-F1
#
_cell.length_a   1.000
_cell.length_b   1.000
_cell.length_c   1.000
_cell.angle_alpha   90.00
_cell.angle_beta   90.00
_cell.angle_gamma   90.00
#
_symmetry.space_group_name_H-M   'P 1'
#
loop_
_entity.id
_entity.type
_entity.pdbx_description
1 polymer ?
#
loop_
_entity_poly.entity_id
_entity_poly.type
_entity_poly.pdbx_seq_one_letter_code
_entity_poly.pdbx_strand_id
1 'polypeptide(L)'
;MAGNPGQPPIQDGAGFHPIWFQPRNQDAVREELREFREEQIRAERRRADRLRHQHEMHRRPREHRLRASELRHRVYNVEKIFADRLENFECALCKTYIVNTEFEDHLEACAREKGVSENQTNLTKYHFLSQPYFLEQEIFKIREMLEIEYLEVTADREKIMDMHCVICQNPHDHKGGMCYPDRQKSAFKLKVNHPVQLYMAHYENWLFYTKQKGLDEIEEKHAAHFASIERFMTSEQVDLRQYINFNMVSPDIEKIIQYRKILRDDGLEAANNFETVAFPDLPPPEGPVAVAPAVPAEAPAEAARVDQQMEEYFQWFQEQQDQILGRNP
;
A
#
# COMPACT_ATOMS: atom_id res chain seq x y z
N MET A 1 -97.80 -42.23 47.96
CA MET A 1 -98.43 -43.01 49.04
C MET A 1 -97.51 -42.99 50.25
N ALA A 2 -98.09 -42.84 51.45
CA ALA A 2 -97.50 -42.76 52.80
C ALA A 2 -96.59 -41.54 53.06
N GLY A 3 -96.82 -40.62 54.01
CA GLY A 3 -97.51 -40.67 55.31
C GLY A 3 -96.47 -40.69 56.43
N ASN A 4 -95.97 -39.52 56.89
CA ASN A 4 -96.21 -38.85 58.20
C ASN A 4 -95.53 -39.54 59.42
N PRO A 5 -95.40 -38.95 60.62
CA PRO A 5 -95.00 -37.60 61.09
C PRO A 5 -93.94 -37.64 62.23
N GLY A 6 -93.48 -36.48 62.74
CA GLY A 6 -93.36 -36.28 64.21
C GLY A 6 -92.03 -35.78 64.82
N GLN A 7 -92.11 -34.61 65.46
CA GLN A 7 -91.30 -34.04 66.57
C GLN A 7 -89.96 -33.31 66.27
N PRO A 8 -89.52 -32.36 67.11
CA PRO A 8 -90.20 -31.16 67.65
C PRO A 8 -89.28 -29.90 67.53
N PRO A 9 -89.70 -28.67 67.95
CA PRO A 9 -88.97 -27.44 67.69
C PRO A 9 -87.90 -27.14 68.76
N ILE A 10 -86.77 -26.57 68.36
CA ILE A 10 -85.79 -25.97 69.27
C ILE A 10 -85.67 -24.49 68.89
N GLN A 11 -86.25 -23.63 69.73
CA GLN A 11 -85.81 -22.25 69.89
C GLN A 11 -84.64 -22.28 70.87
N ASP A 12 -83.52 -21.65 70.54
CA ASP A 12 -82.98 -20.56 71.37
C ASP A 12 -81.71 -19.97 70.74
N GLY A 13 -81.67 -18.64 70.80
CA GLY A 13 -80.64 -17.82 70.20
C GLY A 13 -79.30 -17.89 70.92
N ALA A 14 -78.25 -17.79 70.11
CA ALA A 14 -77.00 -17.16 70.49
C ALA A 14 -76.41 -16.56 69.21
N GLY A 15 -76.72 -15.29 68.96
CA GLY A 15 -76.06 -14.52 67.92
C GLY A 15 -74.58 -14.42 68.26
N PHE A 16 -73.74 -15.18 67.56
CA PHE A 16 -72.30 -15.01 67.59
C PHE A 16 -71.99 -13.73 66.80
N HIS A 17 -71.96 -12.59 67.49
CA HIS A 17 -71.34 -11.39 66.95
C HIS A 17 -69.83 -11.64 66.89
N PRO A 18 -69.20 -11.58 65.70
CA PRO A 18 -67.75 -11.53 65.64
C PRO A 18 -67.31 -10.27 66.38
N ILE A 19 -66.53 -10.45 67.44
CA ILE A 19 -65.81 -9.35 68.07
C ILE A 19 -64.81 -8.89 67.01
N TRP A 20 -65.17 -7.85 66.27
CA TRP A 20 -64.24 -7.08 65.48
C TRP A 20 -63.25 -6.45 66.48
N PHE A 21 -62.13 -7.12 66.70
CA PHE A 21 -60.93 -6.45 67.20
C PHE A 21 -60.57 -5.39 66.16
N GLN A 22 -61.08 -4.17 66.34
CA GLN A 22 -60.52 -3.01 65.67
C GLN A 22 -59.08 -2.89 66.15
N PRO A 23 -58.07 -3.04 65.27
CA PRO A 23 -56.72 -2.74 65.67
C PRO A 23 -56.66 -1.22 65.87
N ARG A 24 -56.68 -0.77 67.13
CA ARG A 24 -56.21 0.57 67.47
C ARG A 24 -54.79 0.66 66.90
N ASN A 25 -54.57 1.60 65.97
CA ASN A 25 -53.31 1.89 65.27
C ASN A 25 -53.03 1.23 63.91
N GLN A 26 -54.04 0.97 63.08
CA GLN A 26 -53.77 0.74 61.64
C GLN A 26 -53.07 1.92 60.95
N ASP A 27 -53.33 3.15 61.41
CA ASP A 27 -52.69 4.35 60.86
C ASP A 27 -51.22 4.47 61.26
N ALA A 28 -50.87 4.09 62.49
CA ALA A 28 -49.45 4.10 62.93
C ALA A 28 -48.62 3.08 62.14
N VAL A 29 -49.16 1.88 61.88
CA VAL A 29 -48.47 0.85 61.07
C VAL A 29 -48.31 1.31 59.62
N ARG A 30 -49.27 2.07 59.07
CA ARG A 30 -49.15 2.66 57.72
C ARG A 30 -48.12 3.78 57.67
N GLU A 31 -48.05 4.61 58.70
CA GLU A 31 -47.05 5.68 58.82
C GLU A 31 -45.64 5.10 58.93
N GLU A 32 -45.43 4.09 59.80
CA GLU A 32 -44.16 3.37 59.92
C GLU A 32 -43.73 2.71 58.60
N LEU A 33 -44.67 2.11 57.86
CA LEU A 33 -44.37 1.52 56.55
C LEU A 33 -44.00 2.58 55.50
N ARG A 34 -44.59 3.78 55.58
CA ARG A 34 -44.26 4.92 54.71
C ARG A 34 -42.86 5.44 55.02
N GLU A 35 -42.55 5.65 56.30
CA GLU A 35 -41.23 6.09 56.76
C GLU A 35 -40.14 5.07 56.37
N PHE A 36 -40.42 3.78 56.52
CA PHE A 36 -39.50 2.72 56.11
C PHE A 36 -39.22 2.73 54.60
N ARG A 37 -40.26 2.92 53.77
CA ARG A 37 -40.11 3.04 52.30
C ARG A 37 -39.34 4.30 51.91
N GLU A 38 -39.62 5.43 52.55
CA GLU A 38 -38.88 6.66 52.30
C GLU A 38 -37.40 6.52 52.67
N GLU A 39 -37.10 5.85 53.77
CA GLU A 39 -35.72 5.62 54.19
C GLU A 39 -35.00 4.65 53.25
N GLN A 40 -35.68 3.63 52.71
CA GLN A 40 -35.15 2.80 51.63
C GLN A 40 -34.83 3.62 50.37
N ILE A 41 -35.74 4.50 49.94
CA ILE A 41 -35.51 5.37 48.77
C ILE A 41 -34.32 6.31 49.03
N ARG A 42 -34.21 6.89 50.23
CA ARG A 42 -33.04 7.73 50.61
C ARG A 42 -31.75 6.90 50.63
N ALA A 43 -31.78 5.68 51.16
CA ALA A 43 -30.64 4.78 51.19
C ALA A 43 -30.17 4.39 49.78
N GLU A 44 -31.11 4.10 48.86
CA GLU A 44 -30.81 3.82 47.45
C GLU A 44 -30.24 5.04 46.73
N ARG A 45 -30.80 6.25 46.94
CA ARG A 45 -30.23 7.48 46.39
C ARG A 45 -28.79 7.69 46.85
N ARG A 46 -28.51 7.52 48.16
CA ARG A 46 -27.15 7.60 48.71
C ARG A 46 -26.21 6.54 48.11
N ARG A 47 -26.72 5.32 47.85
CA ARG A 47 -25.94 4.25 47.19
C ARG A 47 -25.64 4.61 45.73
N ALA A 48 -26.62 5.11 44.99
CA ALA A 48 -26.46 5.56 43.62
C ALA A 48 -25.49 6.75 43.51
N ASP A 49 -25.54 7.70 44.44
CA ASP A 49 -24.60 8.82 44.50
C ASP A 49 -23.16 8.36 44.78
N ARG A 50 -22.96 7.39 45.68
CA ARG A 50 -21.64 6.78 45.90
C ARG A 50 -21.11 6.09 44.64
N LEU A 51 -21.95 5.35 43.94
CA LEU A 51 -21.57 4.68 42.68
C LEU A 51 -21.27 5.68 41.56
N ARG A 52 -22.04 6.78 41.46
CA ARG A 52 -21.76 7.90 40.54
C ARG A 52 -20.43 8.56 40.87
N HIS A 53 -20.19 8.87 42.14
CA HIS A 53 -18.94 9.49 42.57
C HIS A 53 -17.73 8.58 42.34
N GLN A 54 -17.87 7.27 42.56
CA GLN A 54 -16.82 6.30 42.26
C GLN A 54 -16.54 6.21 40.75
N HIS A 55 -17.58 6.16 39.91
CA HIS A 55 -17.41 6.23 38.45
C HIS A 55 -16.74 7.52 37.99
N GLU A 56 -17.15 8.66 38.54
CA GLU A 56 -16.58 9.98 38.26
C GLU A 56 -15.08 10.05 38.64
N MET A 57 -14.73 9.51 39.83
CA MET A 57 -13.35 9.44 40.32
C MET A 57 -12.45 8.55 39.46
N HIS A 58 -12.99 7.49 38.84
CA HIS A 58 -12.24 6.67 37.89
C HIS A 58 -12.20 7.26 36.47
N ARG A 59 -13.19 8.08 36.11
CA ARG A 59 -13.29 8.72 34.79
C ARG A 59 -12.25 9.84 34.63
N ARG A 60 -12.08 10.70 35.63
CA ARG A 60 -11.16 11.86 35.55
C ARG A 60 -9.68 11.50 35.29
N PRO A 61 -9.07 10.50 35.97
CA PRO A 61 -7.70 10.08 35.67
C PRO A 61 -7.55 9.46 34.28
N ARG A 62 -8.57 8.74 33.80
CA ARG A 62 -8.58 8.15 32.46
C ARG A 62 -8.62 9.23 31.39
N GLU A 63 -9.46 10.24 31.56
CA GLU A 63 -9.53 11.41 30.66
C GLU A 63 -8.22 12.22 30.67
N HIS A 64 -7.59 12.41 31.84
CA HIS A 64 -6.30 13.09 31.93
C HIS A 64 -5.16 12.31 31.25
N ARG A 65 -5.13 10.98 31.39
CA ARG A 65 -4.16 10.11 30.69
C ARG A 65 -4.36 10.14 29.17
N LEU A 66 -5.60 10.15 28.69
CA LEU A 66 -5.92 10.26 27.28
C LEU A 66 -5.46 11.61 26.71
N ARG A 67 -5.74 12.72 27.40
CA ARG A 67 -5.25 14.06 26.99
C ARG A 67 -3.72 14.14 26.95
N ALA A 68 -3.03 13.57 27.94
CA ALA A 68 -1.57 13.54 27.96
C ALA A 68 -0.99 12.68 26.83
N SER A 69 -1.66 11.58 26.47
CA SER A 69 -1.28 10.74 25.33
C SER A 69 -1.52 11.43 24.00
N GLU A 70 -2.66 12.11 23.85
CA GLU A 70 -2.99 12.93 22.67
C GLU A 70 -1.97 14.06 22.46
N LEU A 71 -1.60 14.76 23.54
CA LEU A 71 -0.57 15.81 23.51
C LEU A 71 0.81 15.25 23.11
N ARG A 72 1.23 14.12 23.68
CA ARG A 72 2.49 13.46 23.29
C ARG A 72 2.50 13.04 21.82
N HIS A 73 1.38 12.48 21.34
CA HIS A 73 1.28 12.06 19.95
C HIS A 73 1.32 13.27 18.99
N ARG A 74 0.73 14.41 19.37
CA ARG A 74 0.85 15.67 18.61
C ARG A 74 2.29 16.15 18.52
N VAL A 75 3.00 16.22 19.66
CA VAL A 75 4.41 16.66 19.69
C VAL A 75 5.30 15.73 18.86
N TYR A 76 5.14 14.41 19.06
CA TYR A 76 5.89 13.40 18.30
C TYR A 76 5.65 13.52 16.78
N ASN A 77 4.40 13.70 16.35
CA ASN A 77 4.09 13.83 14.93
C ASN A 77 4.71 15.09 14.33
N VAL A 78 4.73 16.20 15.06
CA VAL A 78 5.37 17.44 14.61
C VAL A 78 6.88 17.24 14.46
N GLU A 79 7.54 16.66 15.47
CA GLU A 79 8.98 16.39 15.43
C GLU A 79 9.37 15.44 14.28
N LYS A 80 8.61 14.35 14.10
CA LYS A 80 8.81 13.41 13.00
C LYS A 80 8.72 14.13 11.64
N ILE A 81 7.68 14.92 11.43
CA ILE A 81 7.46 15.62 10.16
C ILE A 81 8.55 16.64 9.85
N PHE A 82 9.08 17.31 10.87
CA PHE A 82 10.26 18.18 10.69
C PHE A 82 11.52 17.36 10.38
N ALA A 83 11.71 16.20 11.02
CA ALA A 83 12.82 15.31 10.71
C ALA A 83 12.73 14.80 9.27
N ASP A 84 11.57 14.30 8.83
CA ASP A 84 11.38 13.75 7.50
C ASP A 84 11.59 14.82 6.40
N ARG A 85 11.36 16.12 6.68
CA ARG A 85 11.70 17.20 5.74
C ARG A 85 13.20 17.37 5.52
N LEU A 86 13.98 17.08 6.56
CA LEU A 86 15.45 17.20 6.55
C LEU A 86 16.13 15.89 6.13
N GLU A 87 15.37 14.82 5.96
CA GLU A 87 15.88 13.59 5.37
C GLU A 87 16.27 13.80 3.91
N ASN A 88 17.22 12.97 3.46
CA ASN A 88 17.73 13.03 2.11
C ASN A 88 17.19 11.88 1.28
N PHE A 89 16.81 12.19 0.06
CA PHE A 89 16.42 11.23 -0.96
C PHE A 89 17.48 11.17 -2.06
N GLU A 90 17.81 9.95 -2.49
CA GLU A 90 18.81 9.75 -3.54
C GLU A 90 18.21 10.05 -4.92
N CYS A 91 18.77 11.01 -5.63
CA CYS A 91 18.37 11.28 -7.00
C CYS A 91 18.89 10.17 -7.94
N ALA A 92 17.97 9.46 -8.60
CA ALA A 92 18.34 8.35 -9.49
C ALA A 92 19.18 8.79 -10.71
N LEU A 93 19.10 10.08 -11.11
CA LEU A 93 19.81 10.65 -12.26
C LEU A 93 21.27 11.00 -11.94
N CYS A 94 21.54 11.63 -10.80
CA CYS A 94 22.87 12.11 -10.41
C CYS A 94 23.52 11.36 -9.24
N LYS A 95 22.79 10.46 -8.59
CA LYS A 95 23.24 9.65 -7.45
C LYS A 95 23.67 10.48 -6.24
N THR A 96 23.24 11.73 -6.17
CA THR A 96 23.44 12.59 -5.00
C THR A 96 22.23 12.52 -4.08
N TYR A 97 22.48 12.58 -2.78
CA TYR A 97 21.46 12.70 -1.75
C TYR A 97 21.03 14.15 -1.63
N ILE A 98 19.74 14.41 -1.84
CA ILE A 98 19.15 15.75 -1.84
C ILE A 98 18.10 15.81 -0.74
N VAL A 99 18.05 16.92 -0.02
CA VAL A 99 17.06 17.13 1.04
C VAL A 99 15.66 17.09 0.44
N ASN A 100 14.73 16.39 1.09
CA ASN A 100 13.38 16.17 0.57
C ASN A 100 12.66 17.46 0.14
N THR A 101 12.86 18.56 0.88
CA THR A 101 12.26 19.88 0.55
C THR A 101 12.77 20.51 -0.74
N GLU A 102 13.94 20.11 -1.21
CA GLU A 102 14.61 20.68 -2.40
C GLU A 102 14.60 19.70 -3.58
N PHE A 103 14.03 18.50 -3.40
CA PHE A 103 14.16 17.42 -4.37
C PHE A 103 13.49 17.72 -5.72
N GLU A 104 12.28 18.28 -5.72
CA GLU A 104 11.57 18.61 -6.95
C GLU A 104 12.31 19.67 -7.79
N ASP A 105 12.78 20.74 -7.13
CA ASP A 105 13.57 21.80 -7.77
C ASP A 105 14.90 21.25 -8.32
N HIS A 106 15.56 20.37 -7.55
CA HIS A 106 16.76 19.68 -7.98
C HIS A 106 16.50 18.81 -9.22
N LEU A 107 15.40 18.05 -9.23
CA LEU A 107 15.10 17.09 -10.29
C LEU A 107 14.98 17.77 -11.66
N GLU A 108 14.27 18.90 -11.74
CA GLU A 108 14.10 19.64 -12.98
C GLU A 108 15.43 20.18 -13.52
N ALA A 109 16.28 20.73 -12.63
CA ALA A 109 17.60 21.23 -12.98
C ALA A 109 18.53 20.08 -13.41
N CYS A 110 18.54 18.99 -12.65
CA CYS A 110 19.38 17.82 -12.90
C CYS A 110 19.01 17.13 -14.23
N ALA A 111 17.71 17.01 -14.54
CA ALA A 111 17.24 16.42 -15.79
C ALA A 111 17.71 17.25 -17.00
N ARG A 112 17.62 18.58 -16.90
CA ARG A 112 18.07 19.51 -17.94
C ARG A 112 19.57 19.48 -18.15
N GLU A 113 20.35 19.48 -17.08
CA GLU A 113 21.82 19.44 -17.13
C GLU A 113 22.32 18.15 -17.79
N LYS A 114 21.70 17.01 -17.45
CA LYS A 114 22.11 15.69 -17.96
C LYS A 114 21.49 15.34 -19.31
N GLY A 115 20.58 16.16 -19.84
CA GLY A 115 19.90 15.89 -21.11
C GLY A 115 19.09 14.60 -21.09
N VAL A 116 18.49 14.25 -19.95
CA VAL A 116 17.76 12.99 -19.77
C VAL A 116 16.38 13.08 -20.42
N SER A 117 15.85 11.95 -20.88
CA SER A 117 14.50 11.89 -21.45
C SER A 117 13.42 12.26 -20.41
N GLU A 118 12.28 12.72 -20.90
CA GLU A 118 11.12 13.03 -20.07
C GLU A 118 10.64 11.79 -19.28
N ASN A 119 10.64 10.62 -19.92
CA ASN A 119 10.24 9.36 -19.27
C ASN A 119 11.12 9.04 -18.05
N GLN A 120 12.43 9.25 -18.14
CA GLN A 120 13.36 8.95 -17.05
C GLN A 120 13.32 10.01 -15.95
N THR A 121 13.01 11.26 -16.31
CA THR A 121 12.72 12.33 -15.36
C THR A 121 11.44 12.02 -14.58
N ASN A 122 10.36 11.65 -15.29
CA ASN A 122 9.08 11.28 -14.71
C ASN A 122 9.18 10.03 -13.85
N LEU A 123 9.96 9.02 -14.24
CA LEU A 123 10.25 7.86 -13.40
C LEU A 123 10.80 8.28 -12.03
N THR A 124 11.78 9.18 -12.03
CA THR A 124 12.40 9.66 -10.79
C THR A 124 11.44 10.54 -9.98
N LYS A 125 10.66 11.39 -10.65
CA LYS A 125 9.64 12.25 -10.03
C LYS A 125 8.59 11.43 -9.30
N TYR A 126 7.97 10.48 -9.99
CA TYR A 126 6.89 9.69 -9.44
C TYR A 126 7.37 8.72 -8.35
N HIS A 127 8.62 8.25 -8.42
CA HIS A 127 9.23 7.49 -7.33
C HIS A 127 9.29 8.33 -6.03
N PHE A 128 9.67 9.61 -6.13
CA PHE A 128 9.72 10.52 -4.99
C PHE A 128 8.32 10.86 -4.46
N LEU A 129 7.39 11.22 -5.36
CA LEU A 129 6.01 11.59 -4.98
C LEU A 129 5.22 10.41 -4.40
N SER A 130 5.62 9.18 -4.69
CA SER A 130 5.06 7.97 -4.08
C SER A 130 5.79 7.52 -2.81
N GLN A 131 6.64 8.36 -2.19
CA GLN A 131 7.23 8.04 -0.90
C GLN A 131 6.27 8.38 0.25
N PRO A 132 6.30 7.61 1.36
CA PRO A 132 5.45 7.87 2.54
C PRO A 132 5.57 9.29 3.07
N TYR A 133 6.78 9.86 3.03
CA TYR A 133 7.07 11.25 3.38
C TYR A 133 6.07 12.23 2.74
N PHE A 134 5.86 12.14 1.43
CA PHE A 134 5.02 13.10 0.70
C PHE A 134 3.57 13.05 1.19
N LEU A 135 3.02 11.84 1.31
CA LEU A 135 1.67 11.61 1.82
C LEU A 135 1.51 12.12 3.26
N GLU A 136 2.47 11.82 4.14
CA GLU A 136 2.42 12.23 5.53
C GLU A 136 2.46 13.76 5.69
N GLN A 137 3.24 14.47 4.86
CA GLN A 137 3.25 15.94 4.85
C GLN A 137 1.89 16.52 4.48
N GLU A 138 1.23 15.99 3.45
CA GLU A 138 -0.09 16.46 3.02
C GLU A 138 -1.18 16.17 4.06
N ILE A 139 -1.17 14.98 4.65
CA ILE A 139 -2.09 14.62 5.75
C ILE A 139 -1.89 15.56 6.94
N PHE A 140 -0.65 15.91 7.25
CA PHE A 140 -0.36 16.83 8.34
C PHE A 140 -0.84 18.25 8.08
N LYS A 141 -0.60 18.80 6.89
CA LYS A 141 -1.12 20.12 6.50
C LYS A 141 -2.64 20.19 6.67
N ILE A 142 -3.34 19.13 6.25
CA ILE A 142 -4.80 19.02 6.42
C ILE A 142 -5.17 19.02 7.90
N ARG A 143 -4.47 18.22 8.71
CA ARG A 143 -4.72 18.13 10.15
C ARG A 143 -4.50 19.48 10.86
N GLU A 144 -3.40 20.15 10.56
CA GLU A 144 -3.05 21.45 11.14
C GLU A 144 -4.09 22.51 10.80
N MET A 145 -4.46 22.65 9.53
CA MET A 145 -5.50 23.58 9.08
C MET A 145 -6.83 23.35 9.81
N LEU A 146 -7.31 22.10 9.86
CA LEU A 146 -8.56 21.77 10.56
C LEU A 146 -8.44 22.06 12.07
N GLU A 147 -7.34 21.66 12.69
CA GLU A 147 -7.13 21.93 14.12
C GLU A 147 -7.16 23.43 14.44
N ILE A 148 -6.56 24.27 13.58
CA ILE A 148 -6.62 25.73 13.69
C ILE A 148 -8.06 26.21 13.62
N GLU A 149 -8.83 25.81 12.60
CA GLU A 149 -10.25 26.20 12.45
C GLU A 149 -11.08 25.81 13.69
N TYR A 150 -10.91 24.59 14.18
CA TYR A 150 -11.61 24.13 15.38
C TYR A 150 -11.24 24.95 16.62
N LEU A 151 -9.96 25.29 16.79
CA LEU A 151 -9.49 26.14 17.90
C LEU A 151 -9.99 27.58 17.77
N GLU A 152 -10.07 28.12 16.56
CA GLU A 152 -10.64 29.44 16.31
C GLU A 152 -12.11 29.50 16.70
N VAL A 153 -12.92 28.48 16.35
CA VAL A 153 -14.32 28.39 16.80
C VAL A 153 -14.44 28.18 18.31
N THR A 154 -13.49 27.45 18.90
CA THR A 154 -13.43 27.25 20.35
C THR A 154 -13.19 28.58 21.08
N ALA A 155 -12.35 29.44 20.50
CA ALA A 155 -12.04 30.76 21.05
C ALA A 155 -13.15 31.79 20.76
N ASP A 156 -13.71 31.76 19.55
CA ASP A 156 -14.75 32.65 19.07
C ASP A 156 -15.82 31.89 18.29
N ARG A 157 -17.00 31.75 18.89
CA ARG A 157 -18.11 30.97 18.31
C ARG A 157 -18.71 31.64 17.08
N GLU A 158 -18.45 32.92 16.82
CA GLU A 158 -18.94 33.60 15.61
C GLU A 158 -18.25 33.07 14.34
N LYS A 159 -17.02 32.57 14.46
CA LYS A 159 -16.25 31.93 13.38
C LYS A 159 -16.75 30.55 12.97
N ILE A 160 -17.85 30.07 13.57
CA ILE A 160 -18.33 28.71 13.30
C ILE A 160 -18.63 28.44 11.83
N MET A 161 -19.01 29.48 11.08
CA MET A 161 -19.29 29.41 9.65
C MET A 161 -18.05 29.19 8.78
N ASP A 162 -16.86 29.49 9.31
CA ASP A 162 -15.58 29.30 8.61
C ASP A 162 -15.01 27.89 8.84
N MET A 163 -15.54 27.16 9.82
CA MET A 163 -15.09 25.81 10.16
C MET A 163 -15.61 24.78 9.17
N HIS A 164 -14.72 24.00 8.57
CA HIS A 164 -15.13 22.95 7.64
C HIS A 164 -16.11 21.96 8.27
N CYS A 165 -17.19 21.67 7.56
CA CYS A 165 -18.24 20.77 7.99
C CYS A 165 -18.74 19.89 6.84
N VAL A 166 -18.89 18.59 7.12
CA VAL A 166 -19.44 17.59 6.19
C VAL A 166 -20.67 16.88 6.76
N ILE A 167 -21.07 17.24 7.99
CA ILE A 167 -22.14 16.57 8.75
C ILE A 167 -23.45 17.37 8.66
N CYS A 168 -23.36 18.69 8.79
CA CYS A 168 -24.54 19.56 8.77
C CYS A 168 -25.10 19.62 7.35
N GLN A 169 -26.39 19.34 7.22
CA GLN A 169 -27.09 19.38 5.92
C GLN A 169 -27.43 20.81 5.50
N ASN A 170 -27.58 21.73 6.46
CA ASN A 170 -27.95 23.11 6.21
C ASN A 170 -27.10 24.08 7.04
N PRO A 171 -27.01 25.36 6.62
CA PRO A 171 -26.23 26.38 7.32
C PRO A 171 -26.74 26.70 8.73
N HIS A 172 -28.03 26.53 9.00
CA HIS A 172 -28.61 26.82 10.30
C HIS A 172 -28.12 25.84 11.37
N ASP A 173 -28.09 24.54 11.06
CA ASP A 173 -27.56 23.50 11.94
C ASP A 173 -26.06 23.66 12.17
N HIS A 174 -25.34 24.09 11.14
CA HIS A 174 -23.92 24.40 11.23
C HIS A 174 -23.66 25.60 12.15
N LYS A 175 -24.41 26.70 11.97
CA LYS A 175 -24.38 27.87 12.86
C LYS A 175 -24.75 27.52 14.30
N GLY A 176 -25.68 26.58 14.48
CA GLY A 176 -26.02 26.01 15.80
C GLY A 176 -24.90 25.19 16.44
N GLY A 177 -23.89 24.80 15.66
CA GLY A 177 -22.74 24.01 16.11
C GLY A 177 -23.02 22.53 16.26
N MET A 178 -23.97 21.99 15.50
CA MET A 178 -24.30 20.56 15.54
C MET A 178 -23.12 19.66 15.15
N CYS A 179 -22.19 20.17 14.32
CA CYS A 179 -20.95 19.48 13.95
C CYS A 179 -19.80 19.65 14.95
N TYR A 180 -19.90 20.58 15.90
CA TYR A 180 -18.81 20.89 16.83
C TYR A 180 -18.35 19.68 17.68
N PRO A 181 -19.23 18.80 18.19
CA PRO A 181 -18.82 17.61 18.93
C PRO A 181 -17.99 16.60 18.13
N ASP A 182 -18.07 16.60 16.79
CA ASP A 182 -17.28 15.73 15.92
C ASP A 182 -15.78 16.09 15.96
N ARG A 183 -15.44 17.33 16.35
CA ARG A 183 -14.07 17.85 16.35
C ARG A 183 -13.40 17.72 14.98
N GLN A 184 -14.19 17.95 13.92
CA GLN A 184 -13.79 17.85 12.51
C GLN A 184 -13.19 16.50 12.06
N LYS A 185 -13.42 15.41 12.81
CA LYS A 185 -12.98 14.07 12.39
C LYS A 185 -13.54 13.68 11.03
N SER A 186 -14.80 14.00 10.76
CA SER A 186 -15.46 13.67 9.50
C SER A 186 -14.91 14.54 8.35
N ALA A 187 -14.64 15.82 8.61
CA ALA A 187 -14.02 16.70 7.63
C ALA A 187 -12.59 16.25 7.29
N PHE A 188 -11.81 15.83 8.31
CA PHE A 188 -10.47 15.26 8.13
C PHE A 188 -10.51 14.01 7.25
N LYS A 189 -11.37 13.03 7.57
CA LYS A 189 -11.52 11.80 6.77
C LYS A 189 -11.85 12.10 5.31
N LEU A 190 -12.75 13.04 5.05
CA LEU A 190 -13.10 13.41 3.69
C LEU A 190 -11.90 14.05 2.96
N LYS A 191 -11.21 14.99 3.59
CA LYS A 191 -10.08 15.72 2.98
C LYS A 191 -8.87 14.83 2.72
N VAL A 192 -8.58 13.84 3.59
CA VAL A 192 -7.44 12.91 3.43
C VAL A 192 -7.62 11.95 2.25
N ASN A 193 -8.84 11.69 1.79
CA ASN A 193 -9.06 10.82 0.63
C ASN A 193 -8.35 11.34 -0.63
N HIS A 194 -8.31 12.65 -0.84
CA HIS A 194 -7.69 13.24 -2.01
C HIS A 194 -6.16 13.02 -2.08
N PRO A 195 -5.34 13.38 -1.08
CA PRO A 195 -3.90 13.11 -1.10
C PRO A 195 -3.59 11.62 -1.14
N VAL A 196 -4.41 10.75 -0.52
CA VAL A 196 -4.24 9.29 -0.65
C VAL A 196 -4.44 8.84 -2.09
N GLN A 197 -5.48 9.33 -2.78
CA GLN A 197 -5.72 9.00 -4.19
C GLN A 197 -4.58 9.52 -5.09
N LEU A 198 -4.09 10.73 -4.84
CA LEU A 198 -2.95 11.28 -5.57
C LEU A 198 -1.67 10.46 -5.35
N TYR A 199 -1.38 10.07 -4.11
CA TYR A 199 -0.26 9.19 -3.77
C TYR A 199 -0.33 7.87 -4.55
N MET A 200 -1.50 7.22 -4.57
CA MET A 200 -1.68 5.98 -5.33
C MET A 200 -1.49 6.20 -6.83
N ALA A 201 -2.01 7.31 -7.38
CA ALA A 201 -1.79 7.65 -8.78
C ALA A 201 -0.30 7.89 -9.10
N HIS A 202 0.46 8.53 -8.19
CA HIS A 202 1.91 8.68 -8.35
C HIS A 202 2.61 7.32 -8.35
N TYR A 203 2.23 6.41 -7.45
CA TYR A 203 2.78 5.06 -7.41
C TYR A 203 2.47 4.26 -8.69
N GLU A 204 1.24 4.32 -9.19
CA GLU A 204 0.84 3.69 -10.45
C GLU A 204 1.66 4.23 -11.63
N ASN A 205 1.87 5.55 -11.69
CA ASN A 205 2.71 6.17 -12.71
C ASN A 205 4.17 5.70 -12.59
N TRP A 206 4.72 5.61 -11.39
CA TRP A 206 6.07 5.08 -11.17
C TRP A 206 6.21 3.64 -11.70
N LEU A 207 5.25 2.78 -11.40
CA LEU A 207 5.21 1.41 -11.94
C LEU A 207 5.11 1.39 -13.46
N PHE A 208 4.30 2.27 -14.06
CA PHE A 208 4.18 2.42 -15.50
C PHE A 208 5.53 2.77 -16.15
N TYR A 209 6.22 3.81 -15.65
CA TYR A 209 7.53 4.19 -16.20
C TYR A 209 8.61 3.15 -15.95
N THR A 210 8.53 2.41 -14.83
CA THR A 210 9.47 1.31 -14.54
C THR A 210 9.32 0.20 -15.59
N LYS A 211 8.07 -0.16 -15.93
CA LYS A 211 7.78 -1.11 -17.00
C LYS A 211 8.27 -0.62 -18.35
N GLN A 212 8.02 0.65 -18.69
CA GLN A 212 8.48 1.23 -19.95
C GLN A 212 10.00 1.17 -20.06
N LYS A 213 10.73 1.55 -19.00
CA LYS A 213 12.19 1.44 -18.97
C LYS A 213 12.67 0.00 -19.20
N GLY A 214 12.01 -0.97 -18.56
CA GLY A 214 12.32 -2.39 -18.76
C GLY A 214 12.10 -2.86 -20.21
N LEU A 215 11.04 -2.38 -20.87
CA LEU A 215 10.80 -2.65 -22.29
C LEU A 215 11.88 -2.02 -23.18
N ASP A 216 12.23 -0.76 -22.93
CA ASP A 216 13.29 -0.06 -23.67
C ASP A 216 14.63 -0.81 -23.56
N GLU A 217 14.99 -1.29 -22.36
CA GLU A 217 16.20 -2.08 -22.13
C GLU A 217 16.19 -3.45 -22.86
N ILE A 218 15.01 -4.07 -23.00
CA ILE A 218 14.84 -5.30 -23.78
C ILE A 218 14.99 -5.01 -25.27
N GLU A 219 14.31 -3.98 -25.78
CA GLU A 219 14.39 -3.56 -27.18
C GLU A 219 15.82 -3.22 -27.59
N GLU A 220 16.56 -2.50 -26.74
CA GLU A 220 17.97 -2.17 -26.98
C GLU A 220 18.84 -3.43 -27.08
N LYS A 221 18.65 -4.41 -26.18
CA LYS A 221 19.37 -5.70 -26.23
C LYS A 221 19.06 -6.47 -27.50
N HIS A 222 17.79 -6.52 -27.90
CA HIS A 222 17.38 -7.17 -29.14
C HIS A 222 17.96 -6.47 -30.37
N ALA A 223 17.90 -5.14 -30.42
CA ALA A 223 18.48 -4.36 -31.51
C ALA A 223 19.99 -4.58 -31.63
N ALA A 224 20.72 -4.57 -30.50
CA ALA A 224 22.14 -4.88 -30.46
C ALA A 224 22.44 -6.31 -30.93
N HIS A 225 21.65 -7.29 -30.52
CA HIS A 225 21.78 -8.68 -30.97
C HIS A 225 21.54 -8.83 -32.48
N PHE A 226 20.49 -8.24 -33.03
CA PHE A 226 20.23 -8.27 -34.47
C PHE A 226 21.31 -7.54 -35.27
N ALA A 227 21.79 -6.39 -34.80
CA ALA A 227 22.91 -5.69 -35.41
C ALA A 227 24.20 -6.54 -35.40
N SER A 228 24.42 -7.34 -34.35
CA SER A 228 25.53 -8.29 -34.29
C SER A 228 25.38 -9.42 -35.32
N ILE A 229 24.18 -9.97 -35.49
CA ILE A 229 23.89 -11.00 -36.51
C ILE A 229 24.12 -10.42 -37.92
N GLU A 230 23.62 -9.22 -38.19
CA GLU A 230 23.79 -8.56 -39.49
C GLU A 230 25.28 -8.32 -39.81
N ARG A 231 26.06 -7.87 -38.83
CA ARG A 231 27.52 -7.73 -38.97
C ARG A 231 28.19 -9.06 -39.26
N PHE A 232 27.80 -10.14 -38.57
CA PHE A 232 28.34 -11.47 -38.82
C PHE A 232 28.04 -11.93 -40.25
N MET A 233 26.77 -11.86 -40.67
CA MET A 233 26.35 -12.24 -42.02
C MET A 233 27.02 -11.42 -43.14
N THR A 234 27.23 -10.12 -42.91
CA THR A 234 27.92 -9.25 -43.87
C THR A 234 29.43 -9.50 -43.90
N SER A 235 30.06 -9.80 -42.76
CA SER A 235 31.48 -10.15 -42.70
C SER A 235 31.79 -11.48 -43.42
N GLU A 236 30.99 -12.53 -43.20
CA GLU A 236 31.16 -13.81 -43.90
C GLU A 236 30.92 -13.69 -45.41
N GLN A 237 29.99 -12.82 -45.85
CA GLN A 237 29.82 -12.55 -47.28
C GLN A 237 31.02 -11.85 -47.91
N VAL A 238 31.71 -10.97 -47.17
CA VAL A 238 32.92 -10.31 -47.66
C VAL A 238 34.08 -11.29 -47.72
N ASP A 239 34.23 -12.17 -46.72
CA ASP A 239 35.27 -13.22 -46.73
C ASP A 239 35.03 -14.27 -47.81
N LEU A 240 33.79 -14.73 -48.03
CA LEU A 240 33.49 -15.64 -49.15
C LEU A 240 33.74 -14.98 -50.51
N ARG A 241 33.37 -13.71 -50.68
CA ARG A 241 33.61 -12.98 -51.95
C ARG A 241 35.10 -12.70 -52.16
N GLN A 242 35.86 -12.38 -51.12
CA GLN A 242 37.31 -12.23 -51.21
C GLN A 242 37.98 -13.57 -51.50
N TYR A 243 37.57 -14.66 -50.84
CA TYR A 243 38.07 -16.01 -51.11
C TYR A 243 37.76 -16.46 -52.53
N ILE A 244 36.55 -16.21 -53.04
CA ILE A 244 36.18 -16.50 -54.42
C ILE A 244 37.01 -15.65 -55.39
N ASN A 245 37.17 -14.35 -55.16
CA ASN A 245 37.98 -13.50 -56.04
C ASN A 245 39.48 -13.83 -56.00
N PHE A 246 40.01 -14.23 -54.84
CA PHE A 246 41.42 -14.61 -54.70
C PHE A 246 41.70 -15.97 -55.35
N ASN A 247 40.77 -16.93 -55.22
CA ASN A 247 40.94 -18.26 -55.79
C ASN A 247 40.51 -18.37 -57.25
N MET A 248 39.57 -17.54 -57.74
CA MET A 248 39.16 -17.54 -59.15
C MET A 248 40.21 -16.99 -60.12
N VAL A 249 41.27 -16.36 -59.62
CA VAL A 249 42.43 -15.88 -60.41
C VAL A 249 43.68 -16.72 -60.14
N SER A 250 43.60 -17.73 -59.26
CA SER A 250 44.76 -18.59 -58.97
C SER A 250 44.99 -19.59 -60.11
N PRO A 251 46.23 -19.73 -60.62
CA PRO A 251 46.61 -20.78 -61.59
C PRO A 251 46.34 -22.21 -61.10
N ASP A 252 45.98 -22.38 -59.83
CA ASP A 252 45.63 -23.67 -59.24
C ASP A 252 44.23 -24.17 -59.62
N ILE A 253 43.29 -23.31 -60.02
CA ILE A 253 41.98 -23.78 -60.51
C ILE A 253 42.13 -24.55 -61.82
N GLU A 254 42.96 -24.09 -62.76
CA GLU A 254 43.21 -24.82 -64.01
C GLU A 254 43.86 -26.18 -63.74
N LYS A 255 44.77 -26.25 -62.76
CA LYS A 255 45.37 -27.51 -62.30
C LYS A 255 44.35 -28.44 -61.64
N ILE A 256 43.43 -27.92 -60.82
CA ILE A 256 42.35 -28.72 -60.21
C ILE A 256 41.37 -29.24 -61.29
N ILE A 257 41.07 -28.42 -62.30
CA ILE A 257 40.26 -28.83 -63.45
C ILE A 257 40.98 -29.92 -64.25
N GLN A 258 42.29 -29.77 -64.50
CA GLN A 258 43.10 -30.79 -65.16
C GLN A 258 43.17 -32.09 -64.35
N TYR A 259 43.41 -32.03 -63.04
CA TYR A 259 43.40 -33.20 -62.16
C TYR A 259 42.06 -33.94 -62.24
N ARG A 260 40.93 -33.22 -62.16
CA ARG A 260 39.59 -33.82 -62.29
C ARG A 260 39.34 -34.45 -63.66
N LYS A 261 39.97 -33.92 -64.70
CA LYS A 261 39.88 -34.47 -66.06
C LYS A 261 40.70 -35.76 -66.18
N ILE A 262 41.95 -35.75 -65.73
CA ILE A 262 42.83 -36.94 -65.68
C ILE A 262 42.19 -38.05 -64.83
N LEU A 263 41.63 -37.70 -63.66
CA LEU A 263 40.95 -38.65 -62.79
C LEU A 263 39.76 -39.33 -63.49
N ARG A 264 39.05 -38.59 -64.35
CA ARG A 264 37.89 -39.09 -65.10
C ARG A 264 38.32 -39.95 -66.29
N ASP A 265 39.33 -39.51 -67.03
CA ASP A 265 39.69 -40.07 -68.33
C ASP A 265 40.74 -41.19 -68.20
N ASP A 266 41.71 -41.04 -67.29
CA ASP A 266 42.90 -41.90 -67.16
C ASP A 266 42.97 -42.65 -65.81
N GLY A 267 42.11 -42.29 -64.85
CA GLY A 267 41.96 -42.97 -63.56
C GLY A 267 42.85 -42.43 -62.43
N LEU A 268 42.67 -43.01 -61.24
CA LEU A 268 43.19 -42.49 -59.96
C LEU A 268 44.74 -42.46 -59.88
N GLU A 269 45.42 -43.46 -60.42
CA GLU A 269 46.89 -43.51 -60.39
C GLU A 269 47.51 -42.39 -61.25
N ALA A 270 46.93 -42.10 -62.42
CA ALA A 270 47.37 -41.00 -63.28
C ALA A 270 47.12 -39.63 -62.63
N ALA A 271 45.98 -39.48 -61.94
CA ALA A 271 45.65 -38.26 -61.21
C ALA A 271 46.63 -38.01 -60.05
N ASN A 272 46.94 -39.04 -59.24
CA ASN A 272 47.89 -38.94 -58.13
C ASN A 272 49.32 -38.60 -58.60
N ASN A 273 49.74 -39.10 -59.76
CA ASN A 273 51.01 -38.74 -60.38
C ASN A 273 51.02 -37.27 -60.86
N PHE A 274 49.89 -36.75 -61.34
CA PHE A 274 49.77 -35.34 -61.69
C PHE A 274 49.81 -34.43 -60.45
N GLU A 275 49.14 -34.81 -59.36
CA GLU A 275 49.10 -34.05 -58.10
C GLU A 275 50.49 -33.93 -57.44
N THR A 276 51.25 -35.02 -57.41
CA THR A 276 52.63 -35.02 -56.88
C THR A 276 53.60 -34.17 -57.70
N VAL A 277 53.37 -34.01 -59.00
CA VAL A 277 54.20 -33.17 -59.89
C VAL A 277 53.73 -31.71 -59.91
N ALA A 278 52.42 -31.47 -59.85
CA ALA A 278 51.83 -30.14 -59.98
C ALA A 278 51.81 -29.34 -58.67
N PHE A 279 51.90 -30.02 -57.51
CA PHE A 279 51.84 -29.43 -56.17
C PHE A 279 52.87 -30.06 -55.20
N PRO A 280 54.17 -29.78 -55.37
CA PRO A 280 55.23 -30.43 -54.59
C PRO A 280 55.29 -30.05 -53.09
N ASP A 281 54.55 -29.01 -52.65
CA ASP A 281 54.72 -28.38 -51.33
C ASP A 281 53.56 -28.57 -50.32
N LEU A 282 52.54 -29.40 -50.60
CA LEU A 282 51.39 -29.55 -49.70
C LEU A 282 51.62 -30.60 -48.58
N PRO A 283 51.52 -30.24 -47.28
CA PRO A 283 51.56 -31.20 -46.18
C PRO A 283 50.26 -32.02 -46.08
N PRO A 284 50.30 -33.26 -45.54
CA PRO A 284 49.12 -34.12 -45.42
C PRO A 284 48.10 -33.56 -44.42
N PRO A 285 46.77 -33.72 -44.66
CA PRO A 285 45.73 -33.08 -43.85
C PRO A 285 45.45 -33.80 -42.52
N GLU A 286 45.50 -33.08 -41.40
CA GLU A 286 45.08 -33.53 -40.06
C GLU A 286 43.62 -33.13 -39.73
N GLY A 287 42.96 -33.91 -38.86
CA GLY A 287 41.50 -33.98 -38.63
C GLY A 287 40.82 -32.89 -37.77
N PRO A 288 39.57 -33.15 -37.28
CA PRO A 288 38.51 -32.12 -37.15
C PRO A 288 38.50 -31.29 -35.84
N VAL A 289 37.98 -30.07 -35.99
CA VAL A 289 37.91 -28.95 -35.04
C VAL A 289 36.82 -29.12 -33.97
N ALA A 290 37.12 -28.70 -32.73
CA ALA A 290 36.25 -28.77 -31.55
C ALA A 290 35.16 -27.68 -31.50
N VAL A 291 34.00 -28.04 -30.92
CA VAL A 291 32.77 -27.24 -30.77
C VAL A 291 32.83 -26.30 -29.55
N ALA A 292 32.31 -25.08 -29.70
CA ALA A 292 32.27 -24.02 -28.67
C ALA A 292 31.25 -24.29 -27.52
N PRO A 293 31.45 -23.72 -26.31
CA PRO A 293 30.60 -23.99 -25.15
C PRO A 293 29.39 -23.05 -25.01
N ALA A 294 28.37 -23.57 -24.31
CA ALA A 294 27.06 -22.98 -24.08
C ALA A 294 27.01 -21.88 -23.00
N VAL A 295 26.03 -20.98 -23.12
CA VAL A 295 25.76 -19.80 -22.28
C VAL A 295 24.99 -20.18 -20.97
N PRO A 296 25.23 -19.52 -19.81
CA PRO A 296 24.65 -19.91 -18.52
C PRO A 296 23.27 -19.31 -18.21
N ALA A 297 22.53 -20.01 -17.33
CA ALA A 297 21.10 -19.87 -17.04
C ALA A 297 20.76 -19.06 -15.77
N GLU A 298 21.19 -17.80 -15.65
CA GLU A 298 21.01 -17.01 -14.42
C GLU A 298 19.78 -16.07 -14.38
N ALA A 299 19.04 -15.90 -15.47
CA ALA A 299 17.90 -14.96 -15.54
C ALA A 299 16.66 -15.27 -14.64
N PRO A 300 16.28 -16.52 -14.28
CA PRO A 300 15.01 -16.77 -13.61
C PRO A 300 14.99 -16.47 -12.10
N ALA A 301 16.15 -16.31 -11.45
CA ALA A 301 16.22 -16.12 -10.00
C ALA A 301 15.86 -14.69 -9.55
N GLU A 302 16.06 -13.69 -10.41
CA GLU A 302 15.81 -12.28 -10.07
C GLU A 302 14.33 -11.91 -10.17
N ALA A 303 13.61 -12.49 -11.13
CA ALA A 303 12.15 -12.30 -11.28
C ALA A 303 11.37 -12.81 -10.05
N ALA A 304 11.73 -13.98 -9.52
CA ALA A 304 11.09 -14.55 -8.34
C ALA A 304 11.29 -13.70 -7.06
N ARG A 305 12.38 -12.92 -6.99
CA ARG A 305 12.66 -12.05 -5.85
C ARG A 305 11.78 -10.79 -5.85
N VAL A 306 11.43 -10.28 -7.03
CA VAL A 306 10.58 -9.09 -7.20
C VAL A 306 9.11 -9.42 -6.86
N ASP A 307 8.61 -10.58 -7.27
CA ASP A 307 7.25 -11.02 -6.95
C ASP A 307 7.03 -11.20 -5.44
N GLN A 308 8.04 -11.69 -4.72
CA GLN A 308 7.98 -11.83 -3.27
C GLN A 308 7.90 -10.47 -2.53
N GLN A 309 8.67 -9.48 -2.99
CA GLN A 309 8.64 -8.13 -2.40
C GLN A 309 7.30 -7.41 -2.63
N MET A 310 6.65 -7.68 -3.77
CA MET A 310 5.33 -7.16 -4.09
C MET A 310 4.25 -7.69 -3.14
N GLU A 311 4.24 -8.99 -2.86
CA GLU A 311 3.25 -9.63 -1.99
C GLU A 311 3.34 -9.11 -0.54
N GLU A 312 4.57 -8.93 -0.04
CA GLU A 312 4.83 -8.37 1.30
C GLU A 312 4.32 -6.92 1.42
N TYR A 313 4.49 -6.11 0.37
CA TYR A 313 3.99 -4.73 0.33
C TYR A 313 2.45 -4.65 0.31
N PHE A 314 1.79 -5.53 -0.45
CA PHE A 314 0.33 -5.59 -0.49
C PHE A 314 -0.27 -5.97 0.86
N GLN A 315 0.30 -6.95 1.55
CA GLN A 315 -0.15 -7.33 2.90
C GLN A 315 -0.02 -6.17 3.90
N TRP A 316 1.13 -5.50 3.92
CA TRP A 316 1.33 -4.34 4.78
C TRP A 316 0.32 -3.22 4.50
N PHE A 317 0.06 -2.92 3.24
CA PHE A 317 -0.90 -1.90 2.84
C PHE A 317 -2.33 -2.23 3.32
N GLN A 318 -2.73 -3.50 3.22
CA GLN A 318 -4.04 -3.97 3.62
C GLN A 318 -4.23 -3.87 5.15
N GLU A 319 -3.19 -4.20 5.92
CA GLU A 319 -3.18 -4.02 7.39
C GLU A 319 -3.32 -2.56 7.81
N GLN A 320 -2.66 -1.63 7.10
CA GLN A 320 -2.82 -0.19 7.35
C GLN A 320 -4.23 0.29 7.03
N GLN A 321 -4.81 -0.20 5.94
CA GLN A 321 -6.16 0.16 5.53
C GLN A 321 -7.21 -0.30 6.55
N ASP A 322 -7.06 -1.52 7.09
CA ASP A 322 -7.95 -2.07 8.10
C ASP A 322 -7.83 -1.34 9.45
N GLN A 323 -6.60 -0.96 9.86
CA GLN A 323 -6.38 -0.12 11.05
C GLN A 323 -7.04 1.26 10.93
N ILE A 324 -6.94 1.90 9.76
CA ILE A 324 -7.54 3.22 9.50
C ILE A 324 -9.08 3.13 9.47
N LEU A 325 -9.62 2.05 8.95
CA LEU A 325 -11.07 1.81 8.87
C LEU A 325 -11.68 1.30 10.19
N GLY A 326 -10.86 1.03 11.21
CA GLY A 326 -11.31 0.47 12.48
C GLY A 326 -11.90 -0.94 12.32
N ARG A 327 -11.54 -1.63 11.23
CA ARG A 327 -11.79 -3.05 11.07
C ARG A 327 -10.66 -3.75 11.80
N ASN A 328 -10.90 -4.13 13.05
CA ASN A 328 -9.99 -5.11 13.66
C ASN A 328 -10.11 -6.42 12.87
N PRO A 329 -8.99 -7.10 12.58
CA PRO A 329 -9.04 -8.48 12.10
C PRO A 329 -9.77 -9.39 13.10
#